data_AF-A0A815RKW9-F1
#
_entry.id   AF-A0A815RKW9-F1
#
_cell.length_a   1.000
_cell.length_b   1.000
_cell.length_c   1.000
_cell.angle_alpha   90.00
_cell.angle_beta   90.00
_cell.angle_gamma   90.00
#
_symmetry.space_group_name_H-M   'P 1'
#
loop_
_entity.id
_entity.type
_entity.pdbx_description
1 polymer ?
#
loop_
_entity_poly.entity_id
_entity_poly.type
_entity_poly.pdbx_seq_one_letter_code
_entity_poly.pdbx_strand_id
1 'polypeptide(L)'
;MFKSFPPLDLPDDVLSFEGEKFFELIQQKCGQVFKELMEILSINTVYKLLLVEDDILPVFQKKYRELEKVTQRACLHLDDGTIMLKP
;
A
#
# COMPACT_ATOMS: atom_id res chain seq x y z
N MET A 1 12.61 11.33 -17.84
CA MET A 1 12.97 9.89 -17.88
C MET A 1 11.99 9.15 -17.00
N PHE A 2 11.09 8.36 -17.57
CA PHE A 2 10.27 7.43 -16.79
C PHE A 2 11.22 6.37 -16.22
N LYS A 3 11.28 6.25 -14.89
CA LYS A 3 11.93 5.11 -14.25
C LYS A 3 11.12 3.88 -14.67
N SER A 4 11.66 3.06 -15.55
CA SER A 4 11.08 1.75 -15.84
C SER A 4 11.27 0.89 -14.61
N PHE A 5 10.18 0.56 -13.94
CA PHE A 5 10.23 -0.44 -12.88
C PHE A 5 10.62 -1.79 -13.51
N PRO A 6 11.44 -2.61 -12.82
CA PRO A 6 11.73 -3.95 -13.31
C PRO A 6 10.41 -4.71 -13.51
N PRO A 7 10.30 -5.53 -14.57
CA PRO A 7 9.09 -6.31 -14.80
C PRO A 7 8.85 -7.22 -13.60
N LEU A 8 7.60 -7.22 -13.11
CA LEU A 8 7.19 -8.21 -12.12
C LEU A 8 7.17 -9.58 -12.80
N ASP A 9 7.96 -10.51 -12.28
CA ASP A 9 7.87 -11.92 -12.64
C ASP A 9 6.57 -12.49 -12.05
N LEU A 10 5.59 -12.80 -12.89
CA LEU A 10 4.28 -13.30 -12.51
C LEU A 10 4.09 -14.72 -13.04
N PRO A 11 3.40 -15.60 -12.30
CA PRO A 11 3.10 -16.94 -12.78
C PRO A 11 2.11 -16.90 -13.94
N ASP A 12 2.16 -17.90 -14.83
CA ASP A 12 1.32 -17.96 -16.05
C ASP A 12 -0.19 -17.97 -15.74
N ASP A 13 -0.57 -18.50 -14.58
CA ASP A 13 -1.93 -18.60 -14.08
C ASP A 13 -2.34 -17.43 -13.18
N VAL A 14 -1.62 -16.29 -13.23
CA VAL A 14 -1.85 -15.11 -12.37
C VAL A 14 -3.31 -14.64 -12.31
N LEU A 15 -4.08 -14.80 -13.39
CA LEU A 15 -5.50 -14.42 -13.45
C LEU A 15 -6.41 -15.33 -12.62
N SER A 16 -5.95 -16.52 -12.22
CA SER A 16 -6.69 -17.46 -11.38
C SER A 16 -6.59 -17.17 -9.89
N PHE A 17 -5.69 -16.27 -9.48
CA PHE A 17 -5.49 -15.93 -8.07
C PHE A 17 -6.63 -15.04 -7.58
N GLU A 18 -7.31 -15.51 -6.53
CA GLU A 18 -8.39 -14.81 -5.85
C GLU A 18 -8.29 -14.94 -4.33
N GLY A 19 -8.88 -13.99 -3.61
CA GLY A 19 -8.93 -13.99 -2.15
C GLY A 19 -7.55 -14.04 -1.51
N GLU A 20 -7.36 -14.98 -0.59
CA GLU A 20 -6.10 -15.17 0.15
C GLU A 20 -4.91 -15.42 -0.77
N LYS A 21 -5.06 -16.27 -1.79
CA LYS A 21 -3.99 -16.59 -2.75
C LYS A 21 -3.53 -15.33 -3.50
N PHE A 22 -4.47 -14.47 -3.86
CA PHE A 22 -4.14 -13.17 -4.46
C PHE A 22 -3.34 -12.30 -3.49
N PHE A 23 -3.77 -12.21 -2.23
CA PHE A 23 -3.06 -11.41 -1.23
C PHE A 23 -1.66 -11.96 -0.92
N GLU A 24 -1.47 -13.27 -0.89
CA GLU A 24 -0.15 -13.90 -0.78
C GLU A 24 0.75 -13.53 -1.96
N LEU A 25 0.23 -13.60 -3.20
CA LEU A 25 0.98 -13.21 -4.40
C LEU A 25 1.40 -11.74 -4.33
N ILE A 26 0.48 -10.84 -3.97
CA ILE A 26 0.78 -9.41 -3.79
C ILE A 26 1.81 -9.19 -2.69
N GLN A 27 1.71 -9.88 -1.56
CA GLN A 27 2.67 -9.77 -0.47
C GLN A 27 4.07 -10.21 -0.92
N GLN A 28 4.17 -11.32 -1.66
CA GLN A 28 5.45 -11.85 -2.13
C GLN A 28 6.10 -10.96 -3.20
N LYS A 29 5.31 -10.38 -4.11
CA LYS A 29 5.84 -9.63 -5.26
C LYS A 29 5.95 -8.11 -5.00
N CYS A 30 5.05 -7.56 -4.19
CA CYS A 30 4.93 -6.12 -3.94
C CYS A 30 5.13 -5.73 -2.47
N GLY A 31 5.20 -6.70 -1.55
CA GLY A 31 5.39 -6.48 -0.12
C GLY A 31 4.10 -6.29 0.68
N GLN A 32 4.24 -6.35 2.01
CA GLN A 32 3.14 -6.31 2.96
C GLN A 32 2.28 -5.04 2.87
N VAL A 33 2.91 -3.88 2.65
CA VAL A 33 2.18 -2.60 2.54
C VAL A 33 1.21 -2.60 1.36
N PHE A 34 1.61 -3.22 0.24
CA PHE A 34 0.75 -3.29 -0.94
C PHE A 34 -0.40 -4.29 -0.75
N LYS A 35 -0.15 -5.39 -0.05
CA LYS A 35 -1.19 -6.35 0.36
C LYS A 35 -2.27 -5.66 1.18
N GLU A 36 -1.89 -4.94 2.24
CA GLU A 36 -2.81 -4.23 3.12
C GLU A 36 -3.64 -3.20 2.35
N LEU A 37 -3.03 -2.50 1.39
CA LEU A 37 -3.76 -1.58 0.53
C LEU A 37 -4.82 -2.29 -0.31
N MET A 38 -4.49 -3.44 -0.92
CA MET A 38 -5.44 -4.24 -1.68
C MET A 38 -6.60 -4.74 -0.81
N GLU A 39 -6.30 -5.18 0.42
CA GLU A 39 -7.30 -5.59 1.41
C GLU A 39 -8.25 -4.44 1.76
N ILE A 40 -7.71 -3.25 2.07
CA ILE A 40 -8.50 -2.05 2.36
C ILE A 40 -9.42 -1.68 1.20
N LEU A 41 -8.96 -1.89 -0.03
CA LEU A 41 -9.72 -1.60 -1.25
C LEU A 41 -10.66 -2.72 -1.69
N SER A 42 -10.68 -3.84 -0.96
CA SER A 42 -11.47 -5.02 -1.35
C SER A 42 -11.15 -5.50 -2.78
N ILE A 43 -9.91 -5.24 -3.22
CA ILE A 43 -9.34 -5.75 -4.47
C ILE A 43 -8.73 -7.09 -4.13
N ASN A 44 -9.43 -8.16 -4.47
CA ASN A 44 -9.06 -9.52 -4.09
C ASN A 44 -8.84 -10.43 -5.31
N THR A 45 -8.72 -9.86 -6.51
CA THR A 45 -8.41 -10.58 -7.75
C THR A 45 -7.58 -9.71 -8.66
N VAL A 46 -6.79 -10.35 -9.54
CA VAL A 46 -6.04 -9.62 -10.58
C VAL A 46 -6.99 -8.91 -11.53
N TYR A 47 -8.14 -9.50 -11.84
CA TYR A 47 -9.16 -8.86 -12.67
C TYR A 47 -9.66 -7.55 -12.06
N LYS A 48 -10.01 -7.53 -10.77
CA LYS A 48 -10.39 -6.29 -10.09
C LYS A 48 -9.26 -5.27 -10.10
N LEU A 49 -8.01 -5.71 -9.89
CA LEU A 49 -6.85 -4.83 -9.93
C LEU A 49 -6.66 -4.17 -11.31
N LEU A 50 -6.86 -4.92 -12.39
CA LEU A 50 -6.78 -4.40 -13.76
C LEU A 50 -7.90 -3.42 -14.10
N LEU A 51 -9.05 -3.52 -13.42
CA LEU A 51 -10.18 -2.61 -13.59
C LEU A 51 -10.06 -1.32 -12.74
N VAL A 52 -9.03 -1.20 -11.91
CA VAL A 52 -8.86 -0.07 -10.96
C VAL A 52 -8.16 1.13 -11.65
N GLU A 53 -8.35 1.31 -12.96
CA GLU A 53 -7.68 2.37 -13.74
C GLU A 53 -7.88 3.79 -13.17
N ASP A 54 -8.99 4.08 -12.45
CA ASP A 54 -9.31 5.43 -11.97
C ASP A 54 -9.40 5.60 -10.44
N ASP A 55 -9.47 4.52 -9.64
CA ASP A 55 -9.92 4.61 -8.23
C ASP A 55 -8.82 4.48 -7.17
N ILE A 56 -7.58 4.12 -7.54
CA ILE A 56 -6.51 3.93 -6.53
C ILE A 56 -5.83 5.23 -6.13
N LEU A 57 -5.74 6.20 -7.04
CA LEU A 57 -5.06 7.47 -6.80
C LEU A 57 -5.71 8.30 -5.66
N PRO A 58 -7.06 8.43 -5.59
CA PRO A 58 -7.71 9.10 -4.47
C PRO A 58 -7.43 8.43 -3.12
N VAL A 59 -7.30 7.10 -3.11
CA VAL A 59 -7.02 6.32 -1.89
C VAL A 59 -5.60 6.59 -1.41
N PHE A 60 -4.63 6.56 -2.32
CA PHE A 60 -3.24 6.93 -2.01
C PHE A 60 -3.16 8.36 -1.48
N GLN A 61 -3.84 9.32 -2.10
CA GLN A 61 -3.87 10.71 -1.64
C GLN A 61 -4.48 10.85 -0.24
N LYS A 62 -5.58 10.14 0.05
CA LYS A 62 -6.20 10.15 1.38
C LYS A 62 -5.24 9.57 2.44
N LYS A 63 -4.64 8.42 2.17
CA LYS A 63 -3.70 7.76 3.09
C LYS A 63 -2.43 8.58 3.30
N TYR A 64 -1.91 9.20 2.24
CA TYR A 64 -0.77 10.11 2.34
C TYR A 64 -1.08 11.32 3.22
N ARG A 65 -2.26 11.95 3.07
CA ARG A 65 -2.69 13.05 3.96
C ARG A 65 -2.87 12.61 5.41
N GLU A 66 -3.37 11.39 5.65
CA GLU A 66 -3.44 10.84 7.01
C GLU A 66 -2.05 10.67 7.61
N LEU A 67 -1.10 10.15 6.84
CA LEU A 67 0.30 10.01 7.26
C LEU A 67 0.95 11.37 7.52
N GLU A 68 0.75 12.36 6.64
CA GLU A 68 1.25 13.72 6.80
C GLU A 68 0.72 14.36 8.09
N LYS A 69 -0.55 14.16 8.45
CA LYS A 69 -1.11 14.61 9.73
C LYS A 69 -0.48 13.92 10.93
N VAL A 70 -0.18 12.63 10.83
CA VAL A 70 0.53 11.89 11.89
C VAL A 70 1.95 12.42 12.03
N THR A 71 2.67 12.66 10.93
CA THR A 71 4.00 13.25 10.95
C THR A 71 3.98 14.66 11.53
N GLN A 72 3.05 15.52 11.11
CA GLN A 72 2.90 16.87 11.68
C GLN A 72 2.60 16.81 13.18
N ARG A 73 1.71 15.92 13.63
CA ARG A 73 1.45 15.72 15.06
C ARG A 73 2.69 15.20 15.79
N ALA A 74 3.41 14.22 15.24
CA ALA A 74 4.62 13.70 15.85
C ALA A 74 5.75 14.75 15.90
N CYS A 75 5.91 15.56 14.85
CA CYS A 75 6.85 16.69 14.81
C CYS A 75 6.45 17.80 15.80
N LEU A 76 5.16 18.08 15.98
CA LEU A 76 4.69 18.98 17.04
C LEU A 76 4.99 18.46 18.46
N HIS A 77 5.21 17.15 18.64
CA HIS A 77 5.66 16.56 19.92
C HIS A 77 7.18 16.57 20.10
N LEU A 78 7.95 17.14 19.16
CA LEU A 78 9.41 17.30 19.27
C LEU A 78 9.84 18.74 19.61
N ASP A 79 8.94 19.71 19.55
CA ASP A 79 9.27 21.13 19.78
C ASP A 79 9.22 21.59 21.25
N ASP A 80 8.73 20.76 22.18
CA ASP A 80 8.79 21.06 23.63
C ASP A 80 10.05 20.48 24.32
N GLY A 81 11.02 19.98 23.55
CA GLY A 81 12.37 19.68 24.04
C GLY A 81 12.50 18.60 25.13
N THR A 82 11.43 17.86 25.45
CA THR A 82 11.45 16.86 26.52
C THR A 82 10.97 15.50 26.01
N ILE A 83 11.93 14.63 25.67
CA ILE A 83 11.66 13.21 25.44
C ILE A 83 11.56 12.53 26.81
N MET A 84 10.35 12.23 27.29
CA MET A 84 10.17 11.25 28.36
C MET A 84 10.06 9.85 27.75
N LEU A 85 11.18 9.12 27.72
CA LEU A 85 11.14 7.66 27.69
C LEU A 85 10.81 7.19 29.11
N LYS A 86 9.59 6.68 29.34
CA LYS A 86 9.31 5.93 30.57
C LYS A 86 9.81 4.48 30.40
N PRO A 87 10.35 3.86 31.47
CA PRO A 87 10.76 2.45 31.46
C PRO A 87 9.57 1.50 31.24
#